data_AF-R9JL80-F1
#
_entry.id   AF-R9JL80-F1
#
_cell.length_a   1.000
_cell.length_b   1.000
_cell.length_c   1.000
_cell.angle_alpha   90.00
_cell.angle_beta   90.00
_cell.angle_gamma   90.00
#
_symmetry.space_group_name_H-M   'P 1'
#
loop_
_entity.id
_entity.type
_entity.pdbx_description
1 polymer ?
#
loop_
_entity_poly.entity_id
_entity_poly.type
_entity_poly.pdbx_seq_one_letter_code
_entity_poly.pdbx_strand_id
1 'polypeptide(L)'
;MCQRLDKPYYTDELDSAFLQCKKEHGYLSDDEVAKYGNEIIGFYFKNVNTLRQNKNKSFVDSEKDGFVHKTANSNTQNKKEQTIQRYSDIKGNNISSNQNEKLIVWSDQDKQNKQYAIEVVGYDPFEEYPEEGRKFLFNQLSPYLEDDSNADDAYKLSQILQIIKNNYQIDICDKKMSQLDPLKDAESIKTLSDIKNKLVQSNDKIAKENEISVKNRSNKDAGKSTLTYLMRDLREKDFDKAEADYYDQLRGVGSQWATDMSIKAIKENGIFDENDKKEIYEMQLDMIAALNKEVDELKEKIRILTLENDRLKAGVG
;
A
#
# COMPACT_ATOMS: atom_id res chain seq x y z
N MET A 1 -26.72 10.92 -39.05
CA MET A 1 -27.83 10.82 -40.02
C MET A 1 -29.19 11.03 -39.34
N CYS A 2 -29.56 10.21 -38.35
CA CYS A 2 -30.84 10.33 -37.62
C CYS A 2 -31.05 11.69 -36.93
N GLN A 3 -29.99 12.28 -36.36
CA GLN A 3 -30.02 13.62 -35.77
C GLN A 3 -30.37 14.74 -36.77
N ARG A 4 -29.97 14.61 -38.04
CA ARG A 4 -30.30 15.59 -39.10
C ARG A 4 -31.71 15.44 -39.65
N LEU A 5 -32.29 14.24 -39.54
CA LEU A 5 -33.64 13.90 -40.02
C LEU A 5 -34.69 14.00 -38.91
N ASP A 6 -34.27 14.37 -37.70
CA ASP A 6 -35.05 14.39 -36.46
C ASP A 6 -35.88 13.11 -36.23
N LYS A 7 -35.22 11.97 -36.44
CA LYS A 7 -35.79 10.63 -36.21
C LYS A 7 -35.13 9.96 -35.02
N PRO A 8 -35.88 9.14 -34.26
CA PRO A 8 -35.34 8.52 -33.07
C PRO A 8 -34.25 7.50 -33.45
N TYR A 9 -33.26 7.37 -32.56
CA TYR A 9 -32.15 6.43 -32.73
C TYR A 9 -32.18 5.34 -31.67
N TYR A 10 -32.46 4.10 -32.07
CA TYR A 10 -32.57 2.97 -31.16
C TYR A 10 -31.72 1.79 -31.63
N THR A 11 -30.80 1.37 -30.76
CA THR A 11 -29.82 0.30 -31.06
C THR A 11 -30.47 -1.08 -31.16
N ASP A 12 -31.56 -1.33 -30.43
CA ASP A 12 -32.32 -2.58 -30.50
C ASP A 12 -33.08 -2.75 -31.83
N GLU A 13 -33.51 -1.65 -32.44
CA GLU A 13 -34.15 -1.67 -33.75
C GLU A 13 -33.16 -1.81 -34.90
N LEU A 14 -31.95 -1.28 -34.72
CA LEU A 14 -30.85 -1.45 -35.67
C LEU A 14 -30.39 -2.91 -35.70
N ASP A 15 -30.27 -3.55 -34.54
CA ASP A 15 -29.96 -4.97 -34.44
C ASP A 15 -31.08 -5.84 -35.02
N SER A 16 -32.35 -5.47 -34.77
CA SER A 16 -33.50 -6.14 -35.38
C SER A 16 -33.48 -6.04 -36.92
N ALA A 17 -33.10 -4.88 -37.46
CA ALA A 17 -32.94 -4.66 -38.90
C ALA A 17 -31.78 -5.48 -39.47
N PHE A 18 -30.66 -5.55 -38.75
CA PHE A 18 -29.51 -6.38 -39.11
C PHE A 18 -29.87 -7.88 -39.15
N LEU A 19 -30.56 -8.37 -38.12
CA LEU A 19 -31.03 -9.77 -38.06
C LEU A 19 -32.05 -10.09 -39.16
N GLN A 20 -32.88 -9.13 -39.54
CA GLN A 20 -33.82 -9.30 -40.65
C GLN A 20 -33.07 -9.40 -41.98
N CYS A 21 -32.07 -8.54 -42.22
CA CYS A 21 -31.23 -8.59 -43.40
C CYS A 21 -30.43 -9.92 -43.47
N LYS A 22 -29.89 -10.39 -42.33
CA LYS A 22 -29.23 -11.69 -42.22
C LYS A 22 -30.18 -12.86 -42.54
N LYS A 23 -31.46 -12.75 -42.19
CA LYS A 23 -32.45 -13.79 -42.50
C LYS A 23 -32.77 -13.85 -43.99
N GLU A 24 -32.81 -12.71 -44.67
CA GLU A 24 -33.03 -12.65 -46.13
C GLU A 24 -31.80 -13.14 -46.89
N HIS A 25 -30.60 -12.87 -46.37
CA HIS A 25 -29.32 -13.32 -46.93
C HIS A 25 -28.66 -14.42 -46.08
N GLY A 26 -29.42 -15.46 -45.75
CA GLY A 26 -29.02 -16.52 -44.80
C GLY A 26 -27.81 -17.38 -45.18
N TYR A 27 -27.23 -17.16 -46.36
CA TYR A 27 -26.04 -17.86 -46.87
C TYR A 27 -24.74 -17.04 -46.76
N LEU A 28 -24.84 -15.77 -46.36
CA LEU A 28 -23.68 -14.86 -46.22
C LEU A 28 -23.18 -14.84 -44.77
N SER A 29 -21.88 -14.62 -44.60
CA SER A 29 -21.27 -14.42 -43.29
C SER A 29 -21.62 -13.04 -42.70
N ASP A 30 -21.50 -12.88 -41.38
CA ASP A 30 -21.90 -11.63 -40.69
C ASP A 30 -21.16 -10.39 -41.21
N ASP A 31 -19.90 -10.55 -41.63
CA ASP A 31 -19.06 -9.48 -42.20
C ASP A 31 -19.48 -9.10 -43.64
N GLU A 32 -20.09 -10.02 -44.37
CA GLU A 32 -20.59 -9.78 -45.73
C GLU A 32 -21.97 -9.14 -45.70
N VAL A 33 -22.82 -9.53 -44.75
CA VAL A 33 -24.13 -8.89 -44.50
C VAL A 33 -23.93 -7.42 -44.11
N ALA A 34 -22.91 -7.10 -43.31
CA ALA A 34 -22.58 -5.72 -42.93
C ALA A 34 -22.29 -4.79 -44.13
N LYS A 35 -21.89 -5.33 -45.30
CA LYS A 35 -21.65 -4.55 -46.52
C LYS A 35 -22.95 -4.08 -47.19
N TYR A 36 -24.10 -4.69 -46.87
CA TYR A 36 -25.42 -4.30 -47.35
C TYR A 36 -26.05 -3.19 -46.50
N GLY A 37 -25.25 -2.18 -46.14
CA GLY A 37 -25.67 -1.09 -45.25
C GLY A 37 -26.92 -0.34 -45.71
N ASN A 38 -27.14 -0.21 -47.03
CA ASN A 38 -28.32 0.45 -47.58
C ASN A 38 -29.62 -0.30 -47.26
N GLU A 39 -29.61 -1.64 -47.34
CA GLU A 39 -30.78 -2.47 -47.03
C GLU A 39 -31.03 -2.49 -45.51
N ILE A 40 -29.97 -2.63 -44.72
CA ILE A 40 -30.04 -2.58 -43.25
C ILE A 40 -30.64 -1.26 -42.77
N ILE A 41 -30.20 -0.13 -43.32
CA ILE A 41 -30.73 1.20 -42.99
C ILE A 41 -32.18 1.33 -43.46
N GLY A 42 -32.53 0.77 -44.61
CA GLY A 42 -33.90 0.72 -45.12
C GLY A 42 -34.85 -0.01 -44.16
N PHE A 43 -34.45 -1.19 -43.68
CA PHE A 43 -35.21 -1.94 -42.67
C PHE A 43 -35.28 -1.21 -41.34
N TYR A 44 -34.19 -0.54 -40.93
CA TYR A 44 -34.18 0.27 -39.73
C TYR A 44 -35.22 1.38 -39.76
N PHE A 45 -35.26 2.21 -40.81
CA PHE A 45 -36.25 3.28 -40.92
C PHE A 45 -37.68 2.74 -41.08
N LYS A 46 -37.86 1.57 -41.69
CA LYS A 46 -39.16 0.89 -41.71
C LYS A 46 -39.61 0.52 -40.30
N ASN A 47 -38.73 -0.07 -39.49
CA ASN A 47 -39.04 -0.46 -38.11
C ASN A 47 -39.36 0.76 -37.24
N VAL A 48 -38.52 1.80 -37.30
CA VAL A 48 -38.72 3.06 -36.58
C VAL A 48 -40.08 3.71 -36.89
N ASN A 49 -40.50 3.71 -38.16
CA ASN A 49 -41.75 4.35 -38.57
C ASN A 49 -43.00 3.49 -38.34
N THR A 50 -42.86 2.16 -38.24
CA THR A 50 -44.00 1.23 -38.09
C THR A 50 -44.32 0.91 -36.63
N LEU A 51 -43.33 0.94 -35.74
CA LEU A 51 -43.49 0.65 -34.32
C LEU A 51 -44.20 1.80 -33.59
N ARG A 52 -45.37 1.51 -32.99
CA ARG A 52 -46.20 2.52 -32.30
C ARG A 52 -45.45 3.26 -31.18
N GLN A 53 -44.51 2.58 -30.51
CA GLN A 53 -43.71 3.13 -29.41
C GLN A 53 -42.76 4.27 -29.84
N ASN A 54 -42.48 4.40 -31.14
CA ASN A 54 -41.63 5.47 -31.70
C ASN A 54 -42.42 6.59 -32.35
N LYS A 55 -43.74 6.46 -32.38
CA LYS A 55 -44.59 7.48 -32.96
C LYS A 55 -44.46 8.76 -32.13
N ASN A 56 -44.02 9.83 -32.77
CA ASN A 56 -43.75 11.15 -32.18
C ASN A 56 -42.50 11.25 -31.30
N LYS A 57 -41.58 10.26 -31.33
CA LYS A 57 -40.28 10.40 -30.67
C LYS A 57 -39.26 11.06 -31.59
N SER A 58 -38.51 12.02 -31.06
CA SER A 58 -37.41 12.70 -31.76
C SER A 58 -36.06 12.04 -31.43
N PHE A 59 -34.99 12.52 -32.07
CA PHE A 59 -33.63 12.07 -31.72
C PHE A 59 -33.29 12.38 -30.25
N VAL A 60 -33.71 13.55 -29.76
CA VAL A 60 -33.48 14.02 -28.38
C VAL A 60 -34.18 13.14 -27.35
N ASP A 61 -35.36 12.60 -27.67
CA ASP A 61 -36.06 11.67 -26.77
C ASP A 61 -35.32 10.33 -26.68
N SER A 62 -34.65 9.93 -27.76
CA SER A 62 -33.87 8.70 -27.79
C SER A 62 -32.58 8.83 -26.97
N GLU A 63 -31.97 10.02 -26.93
CA GLU A 63 -30.83 10.33 -26.05
C GLU A 63 -31.21 10.19 -24.58
N LYS A 64 -32.37 10.73 -24.19
CA LYS A 64 -32.88 10.59 -22.81
C LYS A 64 -33.18 9.14 -22.43
N ASP A 65 -33.60 8.34 -23.39
CA ASP A 65 -33.87 6.91 -23.20
C ASP A 65 -32.59 6.04 -23.29
N GLY A 66 -31.41 6.62 -23.54
CA GLY A 66 -30.14 5.89 -23.65
C GLY A 66 -30.01 5.06 -24.93
N PHE A 67 -30.78 5.42 -25.97
CA PHE A 67 -30.86 4.77 -27.28
C PHE A 67 -31.32 3.30 -27.26
N VAL A 68 -32.10 2.92 -26.24
CA VAL A 68 -32.73 1.59 -26.14
C VAL A 68 -34.15 1.74 -25.60
N HIS A 69 -35.11 0.99 -26.15
CA HIS A 69 -36.46 1.00 -25.61
C HIS A 69 -36.54 0.31 -24.24
N LYS A 70 -37.09 1.02 -23.25
CA LYS A 70 -37.39 0.48 -21.92
C LYS A 70 -38.61 -0.45 -22.02
N THR A 71 -38.41 -1.73 -21.72
CA THR A 71 -39.48 -2.75 -21.69
C THR A 71 -39.47 -3.49 -20.37
N ALA A 72 -40.66 -3.77 -19.83
CA ALA A 72 -40.84 -4.43 -18.53
C ALA A 72 -40.77 -5.98 -18.58
N ASN A 73 -40.61 -6.57 -19.77
CA ASN A 73 -40.58 -8.03 -19.93
C ASN A 73 -39.14 -8.56 -19.91
N SER A 74 -38.84 -9.45 -18.94
CA SER A 74 -37.50 -9.94 -18.62
C SER A 74 -36.81 -10.70 -19.76
N ASN A 75 -37.55 -11.53 -20.51
CA ASN A 75 -36.97 -12.28 -21.63
C ASN A 75 -36.50 -11.37 -22.78
N THR A 76 -37.10 -10.19 -22.91
CA THR A 76 -36.73 -9.18 -23.90
C THR A 76 -35.56 -8.32 -23.41
N GLN A 77 -35.38 -8.18 -22.09
CA GLN A 77 -34.26 -7.45 -21.51
C GLN A 77 -32.92 -8.15 -21.78
N ASN A 78 -32.85 -9.47 -21.57
CA ASN A 78 -31.61 -10.24 -21.82
C ASN A 78 -31.12 -10.14 -23.27
N LYS A 79 -32.04 -10.20 -24.25
CA LYS A 79 -31.67 -10.04 -25.67
C LYS A 79 -31.18 -8.62 -25.97
N LYS A 80 -31.77 -7.60 -25.34
CA LYS A 80 -31.35 -6.20 -25.52
C LYS A 80 -30.03 -5.88 -24.84
N GLU A 81 -29.74 -6.48 -23.68
CA GLU A 81 -28.43 -6.37 -23.04
C GLU A 81 -27.32 -6.94 -23.93
N GLN A 82 -27.57 -8.09 -24.57
CA GLN A 82 -26.64 -8.65 -25.55
C GLN A 82 -26.44 -7.71 -26.76
N THR A 83 -27.50 -7.06 -27.23
CA THR A 83 -27.41 -6.04 -28.28
C THR A 83 -26.60 -4.82 -27.83
N ILE A 84 -26.83 -4.32 -26.60
CA ILE A 84 -26.11 -3.17 -26.03
C ILE A 84 -24.60 -3.46 -25.94
N GLN A 85 -24.23 -4.68 -25.55
CA GLN A 85 -22.82 -5.11 -25.51
C GLN A 85 -22.20 -5.21 -26.89
N ARG A 86 -22.93 -5.66 -27.92
CA ARG A 86 -22.40 -5.75 -29.30
C ARG A 86 -22.11 -4.38 -29.92
N TYR A 87 -22.84 -3.35 -29.53
CA TYR A 87 -22.67 -1.99 -30.04
C TYR A 87 -22.02 -1.04 -29.00
N SER A 88 -21.41 -1.58 -27.94
CA SER A 88 -20.72 -0.81 -26.89
C SER A 88 -19.63 0.10 -27.46
N ASP A 89 -18.91 -0.40 -28.47
CA ASP A 89 -17.75 0.25 -29.05
C ASP A 89 -18.13 1.51 -29.86
N ILE A 90 -19.35 1.53 -30.40
CA ILE A 90 -19.90 2.70 -31.11
C ILE A 90 -20.43 3.75 -30.11
N LYS A 91 -20.98 3.32 -28.96
CA LYS A 91 -21.39 4.23 -27.87
C LYS A 91 -20.20 4.89 -27.17
N GLY A 92 -19.00 4.31 -27.26
CA GLY A 92 -17.76 4.84 -26.69
C GLY A 92 -17.34 6.23 -27.16
N ASN A 93 -17.91 6.75 -28.26
CA ASN A 93 -17.51 8.04 -28.82
C ASN A 93 -18.52 9.19 -28.67
N ASN A 94 -19.71 9.03 -28.07
CA ASN A 94 -20.64 10.18 -27.97
C ASN A 94 -21.53 10.32 -26.74
N ILE A 95 -21.55 9.40 -25.76
CA ILE A 95 -22.25 9.66 -24.48
C ILE A 95 -21.44 9.10 -23.32
N SER A 96 -20.64 9.96 -22.69
CA SER A 96 -20.28 9.86 -21.27
C SER A 96 -19.69 11.19 -20.78
N SER A 97 -20.56 12.19 -20.70
CA SER A 97 -20.44 13.28 -19.74
C SER A 97 -21.57 13.14 -18.72
N ASN A 98 -21.42 12.18 -17.80
CA ASN A 98 -21.56 12.43 -16.37
C ASN A 98 -21.11 11.22 -15.53
N GLN A 99 -19.89 11.41 -14.99
CA GLN A 99 -19.25 10.80 -13.83
C GLN A 99 -18.76 9.35 -13.93
N ASN A 100 -17.48 9.26 -14.31
CA ASN A 100 -16.59 8.14 -14.14
C ASN A 100 -16.58 7.63 -12.69
N GLU A 101 -17.24 6.52 -12.40
CA GLU A 101 -16.75 5.62 -11.36
C GLU A 101 -15.77 4.65 -12.03
N LYS A 102 -14.49 5.03 -12.02
CA LYS A 102 -13.44 4.02 -12.16
C LYS A 102 -13.67 3.03 -11.03
N LEU A 103 -13.82 1.74 -11.30
CA LEU A 103 -13.80 0.72 -10.25
C LEU A 103 -12.44 0.83 -9.52
N ILE A 104 -12.43 1.37 -8.30
CA ILE A 104 -11.22 1.60 -7.50
C ILE A 104 -10.83 0.27 -6.87
N VAL A 105 -9.87 -0.43 -7.50
CA VAL A 105 -9.34 -1.69 -6.96
C VAL A 105 -8.24 -1.38 -5.94
N TRP A 106 -8.52 -1.71 -4.68
CA TRP A 106 -7.53 -1.69 -3.60
C TRP A 106 -6.63 -2.92 -3.68
N SER A 107 -5.32 -2.71 -3.69
CA SER A 107 -4.34 -3.78 -3.51
C SER A 107 -4.39 -4.30 -2.07
N ASP A 108 -3.90 -5.52 -1.86
CA ASP A 108 -3.81 -6.08 -0.50
C ASP A 108 -2.89 -5.25 0.40
N GLN A 109 -1.83 -4.65 -0.16
CA GLN A 109 -0.97 -3.71 0.55
C GLN A 109 -1.72 -2.44 0.97
N ASP A 110 -2.58 -1.90 0.11
CA ASP A 110 -3.34 -0.67 0.41
C ASP A 110 -4.29 -0.91 1.59
N LYS A 111 -4.88 -2.11 1.66
CA LYS A 111 -5.77 -2.52 2.77
C LYS A 111 -4.98 -2.69 4.07
N GLN A 112 -3.79 -3.30 4.00
CA GLN A 112 -2.90 -3.43 5.16
C GLN A 112 -2.49 -2.06 5.71
N ASN A 113 -2.04 -1.16 4.84
CA ASN A 113 -1.63 0.19 5.21
C ASN A 113 -2.79 0.98 5.83
N LYS A 114 -4.00 0.84 5.28
CA LYS A 114 -5.22 1.43 5.86
C LYS A 114 -5.51 0.88 7.25
N GLN A 115 -5.48 -0.46 7.41
CA GLN A 115 -5.76 -1.09 8.69
C GLN A 115 -4.76 -0.68 9.76
N TYR A 116 -3.46 -0.71 9.42
CA TYR A 116 -2.38 -0.28 10.30
C TYR A 116 -2.53 1.18 10.72
N ALA A 117 -2.84 2.07 9.76
CA ALA A 117 -3.05 3.48 10.07
C ALA A 117 -4.21 3.72 11.04
N ILE A 118 -5.33 3.01 10.86
CA ILE A 118 -6.49 3.13 11.76
C ILE A 118 -6.17 2.59 13.16
N GLU A 119 -5.40 1.50 13.24
CA GLU A 119 -4.98 0.89 14.51
C GLU A 119 -4.08 1.83 15.33
N VAL A 120 -3.10 2.47 14.67
CA VAL A 120 -2.16 3.38 15.33
C VAL A 120 -2.82 4.72 15.68
N VAL A 121 -3.62 5.29 14.77
CA VAL A 121 -4.24 6.62 14.96
C VAL A 121 -5.50 6.54 15.85
N GLY A 122 -6.14 5.37 15.93
CA GLY A 122 -7.36 5.13 16.71
C GLY A 122 -8.66 5.60 16.05
N TYR A 123 -8.58 6.25 14.88
CA TYR A 123 -9.72 6.66 14.05
C TYR A 123 -9.29 6.74 12.57
N ASP A 124 -10.24 6.92 11.66
CA ASP A 124 -9.92 7.14 10.23
C ASP A 124 -9.69 8.63 9.94
N PRO A 125 -8.44 9.07 9.68
CA PRO A 125 -8.14 10.48 9.46
C PRO A 125 -8.56 11.01 8.08
N PHE A 126 -9.01 10.13 7.18
CA PHE A 126 -9.30 10.44 5.78
C PHE A 126 -10.72 10.05 5.35
N GLU A 127 -11.66 9.91 6.29
CA GLU A 127 -13.05 9.53 6.03
C GLU A 127 -13.76 10.47 5.03
N GLU A 128 -13.45 11.78 5.09
CA GLU A 128 -14.07 12.80 4.24
C GLU A 128 -13.52 12.85 2.80
N TYR A 129 -12.48 12.06 2.48
CA TYR A 129 -11.80 12.12 1.19
C TYR A 129 -12.37 11.10 0.19
N PRO A 130 -12.35 11.40 -1.13
CA PRO A 130 -12.75 10.44 -2.16
C PRO A 130 -11.91 9.17 -2.11
N GLU A 131 -12.53 8.01 -2.38
CA GLU A 131 -11.86 6.70 -2.36
C GLU A 131 -10.57 6.63 -3.20
N GLU A 132 -10.51 7.35 -4.33
CA GLU A 132 -9.30 7.44 -5.17
C GLU A 132 -8.13 8.12 -4.42
N GLY A 133 -8.45 9.13 -3.62
CA GLY A 133 -7.49 9.87 -2.81
C GLY A 133 -7.10 9.15 -1.54
N ARG A 134 -8.01 8.38 -0.93
CA ARG A 134 -7.75 7.62 0.31
C ARG A 134 -6.59 6.65 0.14
N LYS A 135 -6.53 5.95 -0.99
CA LYS A 135 -5.40 5.05 -1.30
C LYS A 135 -4.06 5.79 -1.26
N PHE A 136 -3.98 6.96 -1.90
CA PHE A 136 -2.77 7.78 -1.88
C PHE A 136 -2.42 8.23 -0.45
N LEU A 137 -3.41 8.71 0.30
CA LEU A 137 -3.24 9.24 1.65
C LEU A 137 -2.72 8.19 2.63
N PHE A 138 -3.31 6.99 2.66
CA PHE A 138 -2.86 5.90 3.55
C PHE A 138 -1.46 5.40 3.20
N ASN A 139 -1.15 5.28 1.91
CA ASN A 139 0.18 4.85 1.47
C ASN A 139 1.26 5.88 1.79
N GLN A 140 0.93 7.19 1.77
CA GLN A 140 1.84 8.24 2.19
C GLN A 140 2.00 8.31 3.71
N LEU A 141 0.98 7.89 4.48
CA LEU A 141 1.02 7.87 5.94
C LEU A 141 1.85 6.71 6.49
N SER A 142 1.80 5.53 5.86
CA SER A 142 2.44 4.30 6.36
C SER A 142 3.90 4.49 6.80
N PRO A 143 4.80 5.11 6.02
CA PRO A 143 6.21 5.25 6.41
C PRO A 143 6.44 6.11 7.64
N TYR A 144 5.52 7.03 7.96
CA TYR A 144 5.63 7.88 9.15
C TYR A 144 5.20 7.15 10.43
N LEU A 145 4.33 6.15 10.29
CA LEU A 145 3.82 5.33 11.39
C LEU A 145 4.74 4.15 11.73
N GLU A 146 5.74 3.87 10.90
CA GLU A 146 6.80 2.88 11.21
C GLU A 146 7.81 3.40 12.25
N ASP A 147 7.85 4.72 12.48
CA ASP A 147 8.71 5.35 13.48
C ASP A 147 7.91 5.58 14.76
N ASP A 148 8.12 4.74 15.77
CA ASP A 148 7.41 4.75 17.06
C ASP A 148 7.42 6.15 17.72
N SER A 149 8.49 6.93 17.52
CA SER A 149 8.59 8.29 18.06
C SER A 149 7.55 9.26 17.48
N ASN A 150 7.04 8.98 16.28
CA ASN A 150 6.04 9.81 15.61
C ASN A 150 4.61 9.34 15.93
N ALA A 151 4.44 8.06 16.28
CA ALA A 151 3.15 7.50 16.67
C ALA A 151 2.77 7.90 18.11
N ASP A 152 3.73 7.93 19.03
CA ASP A 152 3.48 8.25 20.46
C ASP A 152 3.20 9.74 20.72
N ASP A 153 3.76 10.63 19.88
CA ASP A 153 3.56 12.07 20.00
C ASP A 153 2.34 12.54 19.18
N ALA A 154 1.21 12.67 19.87
CA ALA A 154 -0.06 13.09 19.27
C ALA A 154 0.02 14.42 18.50
N TYR A 155 0.88 15.36 18.93
CA TYR A 155 1.06 16.63 18.23
C TYR A 155 1.86 16.42 16.94
N LYS A 156 2.97 15.68 16.98
CA LYS A 156 3.75 15.34 15.76
C LYS A 156 2.90 14.55 14.76
N LEU A 157 2.11 13.58 15.22
CA LEU A 157 1.19 12.83 14.39
C LEU A 157 0.19 13.75 13.68
N SER A 158 -0.39 14.73 14.40
CA SER A 158 -1.26 15.74 13.78
C SER A 158 -0.54 16.57 12.71
N GLN A 159 0.72 16.93 12.93
CA GLN A 159 1.52 17.68 11.96
C GLN A 159 1.86 16.85 10.72
N ILE A 160 2.14 15.56 10.89
CA ILE A 160 2.37 14.60 9.80
C ILE A 160 1.10 14.45 8.96
N LEU A 161 -0.06 14.28 9.60
CA LEU A 161 -1.36 14.24 8.92
C LEU A 161 -1.60 15.52 8.10
N GLN A 162 -1.24 16.69 8.63
CA GLN A 162 -1.34 17.95 7.90
C GLN A 162 -0.43 17.98 6.66
N ILE A 163 0.82 17.50 6.76
CA ILE A 163 1.74 17.41 5.63
C ILE A 163 1.15 16.51 4.53
N ILE A 164 0.58 15.36 4.90
CA ILE A 164 -0.01 14.41 3.95
C ILE A 164 -1.23 15.03 3.25
N LYS A 165 -2.10 15.72 4.00
CA LYS A 165 -3.23 16.47 3.43
C LYS A 165 -2.77 17.56 2.46
N ASN A 166 -1.71 18.29 2.80
CA ASN A 166 -1.12 19.30 1.92
C ASN A 166 -0.53 18.67 0.65
N ASN A 167 0.17 17.54 0.76
CA ASN A 167 0.72 16.81 -0.39
C ASN A 167 -0.38 16.33 -1.35
N TYR A 168 -1.50 15.85 -0.82
CA TYR A 168 -2.65 15.49 -1.65
C TYR A 168 -3.25 16.69 -2.39
N GLN A 169 -3.33 17.87 -1.74
CA GLN A 169 -3.76 19.09 -2.42
C GLN A 169 -2.78 19.53 -3.51
N ILE A 170 -1.46 19.37 -3.28
CA ILE A 170 -0.43 19.64 -4.30
C ILE A 170 -0.62 18.71 -5.51
N ASP A 171 -0.85 17.41 -5.30
CA ASP A 171 -1.12 16.45 -6.38
C ASP A 171 -2.39 16.81 -7.17
N ILE A 172 -3.46 17.26 -6.50
CA ILE A 172 -4.66 17.78 -7.17
C ILE A 172 -4.33 19.02 -8.00
N CYS A 173 -3.53 19.97 -7.46
CA CYS A 173 -3.12 21.15 -8.19
C CYS A 173 -2.32 20.77 -9.44
N ASP A 174 -1.38 19.83 -9.33
CA ASP A 174 -0.55 19.35 -10.44
C ASP A 174 -1.37 18.63 -11.51
N LYS A 175 -2.33 17.79 -11.11
CA LYS A 175 -3.27 17.14 -12.03
C LYS A 175 -4.14 18.15 -12.77
N LYS A 176 -4.66 19.15 -12.07
CA LYS A 176 -5.44 20.24 -12.68
C LYS A 176 -4.57 21.06 -13.62
N MET A 177 -3.39 21.49 -13.19
CA MET A 177 -2.44 22.25 -14.01
C MET A 177 -2.06 21.48 -15.29
N SER A 178 -1.92 20.15 -15.23
CA SER A 178 -1.63 19.32 -16.40
C SER A 178 -2.78 19.25 -17.43
N GLN A 179 -4.02 19.54 -16.99
CA GLN A 179 -5.21 19.53 -17.85
C GLN A 179 -5.51 20.91 -18.47
N LEU A 180 -4.93 21.98 -17.94
CA LEU A 180 -5.12 23.35 -18.43
C LEU A 180 -4.19 23.65 -19.61
N ASP A 181 -4.63 24.50 -20.55
CA ASP A 181 -3.81 24.96 -21.67
C ASP A 181 -2.96 26.17 -21.23
N PRO A 182 -1.61 26.08 -21.26
CA PRO A 182 -0.72 27.16 -20.84
C PRO A 182 -0.94 28.51 -21.55
N LEU A 183 -1.49 28.49 -22.77
CA LEU A 183 -1.69 29.70 -23.58
C LEU A 183 -3.06 30.36 -23.36
N LYS A 184 -4.04 29.61 -22.85
CA LYS A 184 -5.41 30.12 -22.66
C LYS A 184 -5.76 30.37 -21.20
N ASP A 185 -5.23 29.55 -20.29
CA ASP A 185 -5.60 29.56 -18.88
C ASP A 185 -4.45 30.03 -17.96
N ALA A 186 -3.63 30.96 -18.45
CA ALA A 186 -2.43 31.44 -17.76
C ALA A 186 -2.69 31.96 -16.32
N GLU A 187 -3.84 32.60 -16.08
CA GLU A 187 -4.23 33.12 -14.77
C GLU A 187 -4.61 31.99 -13.78
N SER A 188 -5.32 30.97 -14.26
CA SER A 188 -5.69 29.78 -13.48
C SER A 188 -4.45 28.94 -13.13
N ILE A 189 -3.50 28.83 -14.06
CA ILE A 189 -2.20 28.17 -13.81
C ILE A 189 -1.40 28.96 -12.78
N LYS A 190 -1.41 30.29 -12.84
CA LYS A 190 -0.74 31.14 -11.85
C LYS A 190 -1.33 30.95 -10.45
N THR A 191 -2.65 30.97 -10.31
CA THR A 191 -3.30 30.76 -9.00
C THR A 191 -3.03 29.37 -8.43
N LEU A 192 -3.09 28.32 -9.26
CA LEU A 192 -2.74 26.95 -8.83
C LEU A 192 -1.28 26.83 -8.43
N SER A 193 -0.37 27.48 -9.16
CA SER A 193 1.06 27.55 -8.82
C SER A 193 1.30 28.27 -7.50
N ASP A 194 0.60 29.39 -7.26
CA ASP A 194 0.70 30.15 -6.01
C ASP A 194 0.19 29.34 -4.81
N ILE A 195 -0.92 28.60 -4.98
CA ILE A 195 -1.44 27.67 -3.96
C ILE A 195 -0.41 26.57 -3.68
N LYS A 196 0.13 25.92 -4.72
CA LYS A 196 1.17 24.91 -4.60
C LYS A 196 2.39 25.42 -3.84
N ASN A 197 2.91 26.59 -4.20
CA ASN A 197 4.07 27.18 -3.56
C ASN A 197 3.82 27.47 -2.07
N LYS A 198 2.64 27.96 -1.71
CA LYS A 198 2.26 28.19 -0.29
C LYS A 198 2.19 26.88 0.50
N LEU A 199 1.62 25.82 -0.09
CA LEU A 199 1.55 24.50 0.54
C LEU A 199 2.93 23.89 0.74
N VAL A 200 3.81 23.99 -0.26
CA VAL A 200 5.21 23.53 -0.16
C VAL A 200 5.96 24.29 0.93
N GLN A 201 5.83 25.63 0.99
CA GLN A 201 6.44 26.44 2.05
C GLN A 201 5.89 26.09 3.44
N SER A 202 4.59 25.81 3.55
CA SER A 202 3.98 25.34 4.80
C SER A 202 4.53 23.98 5.21
N ASN A 203 4.68 23.04 4.28
CA ASN A 203 5.26 21.72 4.56
C ASN A 203 6.71 21.83 5.01
N ASP A 204 7.51 22.66 4.35
CA ASP A 204 8.89 22.93 4.77
C ASP A 204 8.96 23.51 6.19
N LYS A 205 8.04 24.41 6.54
CA LYS A 205 7.96 24.99 7.89
C LYS A 205 7.60 23.92 8.92
N ILE A 206 6.52 23.17 8.70
CA ILE A 206 6.07 22.10 9.61
C ILE A 206 7.18 21.05 9.78
N ALA A 207 7.84 20.65 8.70
CA ALA A 207 8.88 19.64 8.74
C ALA A 207 10.15 20.10 9.48
N LYS A 208 10.47 21.40 9.42
CA LYS A 208 11.61 21.99 10.14
C LYS A 208 11.32 22.20 11.62
N GLU A 209 10.13 22.69 11.97
CA GLU A 209 9.74 23.04 13.33
C GLU A 209 9.45 21.81 14.20
N ASN A 210 8.97 20.71 13.59
CA ASN A 210 8.59 19.49 14.31
C ASN A 210 9.59 18.33 14.15
N GLU A 211 10.79 18.63 13.64
CA GLU A 211 11.88 17.66 13.47
C GLU A 211 11.54 16.43 12.58
N ILE A 212 10.49 16.53 11.76
CA ILE A 212 10.09 15.44 10.85
C ILE A 212 11.17 15.24 9.76
N SER A 213 11.78 16.35 9.32
CA SER A 213 12.88 16.33 8.35
C SER A 213 14.16 15.73 8.95
N VAL A 214 14.74 14.73 8.26
CA VAL A 214 15.99 14.07 8.64
C VAL A 214 17.13 15.06 8.93
N LYS A 215 17.17 16.21 8.23
CA LYS A 215 18.21 17.23 8.41
C LYS A 215 18.09 18.02 9.72
N ASN A 216 16.89 18.08 10.29
CA ASN A 216 16.57 18.89 11.46
C ASN A 216 16.23 18.06 12.70
N ARG A 217 16.33 16.72 12.63
CA ARG A 217 16.22 15.85 13.80
C ARG A 217 17.37 16.15 14.77
N SER A 218 17.03 16.55 15.99
CA SER A 218 18.00 16.73 17.08
C SER A 218 18.53 15.38 17.58
N ASN A 219 17.69 14.33 17.55
CA ASN A 219 18.10 12.95 17.80
C ASN A 219 18.74 12.31 16.57
N LYS A 220 20.07 12.42 16.47
CA LYS A 220 20.91 11.54 15.63
C LYS A 220 21.11 10.17 16.29
N ASP A 221 20.08 9.62 16.91
CA ASP A 221 20.20 8.36 17.65
C ASP A 221 20.17 7.17 16.70
N ALA A 222 21.26 7.05 15.93
CA ALA A 222 21.57 5.83 15.22
C ALA A 222 21.74 4.70 16.24
N GLY A 223 20.91 3.67 16.13
CA GLY A 223 21.09 2.42 16.87
C GLY A 223 20.15 2.19 18.05
N LYS A 224 19.07 2.96 18.24
CA LYS A 224 18.05 2.61 19.25
C LYS A 224 17.42 1.23 19.04
N SER A 225 17.34 0.79 17.79
CA SER A 225 16.87 -0.54 17.40
C SER A 225 17.94 -1.63 17.50
N THR A 226 19.18 -1.29 17.87
CA THR A 226 20.22 -2.30 18.05
C THR A 226 20.05 -2.99 19.39
N LEU A 227 20.27 -4.31 19.40
CA LEU A 227 20.19 -5.12 20.61
C LEU A 227 21.01 -4.54 21.77
N THR A 228 22.20 -4.01 21.48
CA THR A 228 23.07 -3.38 22.47
C THR A 228 22.44 -2.15 23.13
N TYR A 229 21.75 -1.31 22.36
CA TYR A 229 21.06 -0.15 22.90
C TYR A 229 19.85 -0.56 23.75
N LEU A 230 19.05 -1.51 23.26
CA LEU A 230 17.91 -2.07 23.99
C LEU A 230 18.35 -2.69 25.32
N MET A 231 19.43 -3.49 25.33
CA MET A 231 20.00 -4.05 26.57
C MET A 231 20.46 -2.99 27.56
N ARG A 232 21.09 -1.90 27.07
CA ARG A 232 21.50 -0.78 27.94
C ARG A 232 20.29 -0.03 28.51
N ASP A 233 19.31 0.28 27.68
CA ASP A 233 18.08 0.98 28.09
C ASP A 233 17.29 0.16 29.12
N LEU A 234 17.23 -1.17 28.95
CA LEU A 234 16.60 -2.08 29.91
C LEU A 234 17.35 -2.12 31.25
N ARG A 235 18.69 -2.01 31.24
CA ARG A 235 19.52 -1.89 32.44
C ARG A 235 19.30 -0.56 33.16
N GLU A 236 19.20 0.54 32.43
CA GLU A 236 18.92 1.87 32.99
C GLU A 236 17.51 1.97 33.60
N LYS A 237 16.58 1.11 33.17
CA LYS A 237 15.19 1.04 33.65
C LYS A 237 14.97 0.01 34.78
N ASP A 238 16.03 -0.55 35.36
CA ASP A 238 15.98 -1.55 36.46
C ASP A 238 15.07 -2.77 36.16
N PHE A 239 15.04 -3.24 34.91
CA PHE A 239 14.38 -4.51 34.57
C PHE A 239 15.35 -5.68 34.76
N ASP A 240 15.45 -6.21 36.00
CA ASP A 240 16.32 -7.34 36.36
C ASP A 240 16.18 -8.56 35.43
N LYS A 241 14.98 -8.79 34.87
CA LYS A 241 14.70 -9.92 33.96
C LYS A 241 15.20 -9.71 32.54
N ALA A 242 15.50 -8.48 32.16
CA ALA A 242 16.02 -8.13 30.84
C ALA A 242 17.55 -8.15 30.79
N GLU A 243 18.21 -8.29 31.94
CA GLU A 243 19.62 -8.61 32.02
C GLU A 243 19.80 -10.06 31.57
N ALA A 244 19.90 -10.27 30.25
CA ALA A 244 20.51 -11.48 29.73
C ALA A 244 21.94 -11.48 30.29
N ASP A 245 22.23 -12.40 31.21
CA ASP A 245 23.57 -12.52 31.75
C ASP A 245 24.53 -12.70 30.57
N TYR A 246 25.52 -11.82 30.47
CA TYR A 246 26.56 -11.92 29.45
C TYR A 246 27.18 -13.34 29.44
N TYR A 247 27.22 -13.99 30.60
CA TYR A 247 27.64 -15.39 30.74
C TYR A 247 26.68 -16.39 30.09
N ASP A 248 25.36 -16.18 30.16
CA ASP A 248 24.36 -17.04 29.52
C ASP A 248 24.43 -16.95 27.99
N GLN A 249 24.71 -15.77 27.44
CA GLN A 249 24.89 -15.59 26.00
C GLN A 249 26.16 -16.30 25.50
N LEU A 250 27.28 -16.17 26.22
CA LEU A 250 28.53 -16.83 25.84
C LEU A 250 28.46 -18.36 26.01
N ARG A 251 27.69 -18.85 26.99
CA ARG A 251 27.42 -20.28 27.20
C ARG A 251 26.26 -20.82 26.38
N GLY A 252 25.61 -20.00 25.57
CA GLY A 252 24.50 -20.41 24.73
C GLY A 252 24.86 -21.54 23.77
N VAL A 253 23.86 -22.34 23.38
CA VAL A 253 24.03 -23.51 22.49
C VAL A 253 24.71 -23.17 21.17
N GLY A 254 24.45 -21.98 20.60
CA GLY A 254 25.07 -21.54 19.35
C GLY A 254 26.55 -21.19 19.51
N SER A 255 26.92 -20.53 20.61
CA SER A 255 28.31 -20.18 20.93
C SER A 255 29.15 -21.45 21.14
N GLN A 256 28.62 -22.41 21.92
CA GLN A 256 29.25 -23.72 22.11
C GLN A 256 29.42 -24.46 20.79
N TRP A 257 28.38 -24.49 19.96
CA TRP A 257 28.43 -25.13 18.64
C TRP A 257 29.50 -24.53 17.73
N ALA A 258 29.65 -23.20 17.71
CA ALA A 258 30.69 -22.54 16.92
C ALA A 258 32.10 -22.86 17.43
N THR A 259 32.30 -22.86 18.76
CA THR A 259 33.56 -23.25 19.39
C THR A 259 33.91 -24.71 19.09
N ASP A 260 32.95 -25.62 19.23
CA ASP A 260 33.14 -27.06 18.97
C ASP A 260 33.49 -27.32 17.50
N MET A 261 32.80 -26.63 16.58
CA MET A 261 33.09 -26.74 15.15
C MET A 261 34.50 -26.22 14.83
N SER A 262 34.91 -25.11 15.45
CA SER A 262 36.26 -24.56 15.30
C SER A 262 37.33 -25.53 15.80
N ILE A 263 37.15 -26.07 17.02
CA ILE A 263 38.07 -27.06 17.61
C ILE A 263 38.14 -28.31 16.74
N LYS A 264 37.01 -28.79 16.24
CA LYS A 264 36.95 -29.96 15.36
C LYS A 264 37.72 -29.70 14.06
N ALA A 265 37.53 -28.55 13.43
CA ALA A 265 38.26 -28.17 12.22
C ALA A 265 39.77 -28.07 12.46
N ILE A 266 40.20 -27.54 13.61
CA ILE A 266 41.62 -27.51 14.01
C ILE A 266 42.17 -28.91 14.17
N LYS A 267 41.42 -29.83 14.80
CA LYS A 267 41.85 -31.23 14.99
C LYS A 267 41.94 -32.00 13.67
N GLU A 268 41.00 -31.78 12.75
CA GLU A 268 40.93 -32.51 11.48
C GLU A 268 41.96 -32.01 10.46
N ASN A 269 42.21 -30.70 10.41
CA ASN A 269 43.14 -30.09 9.45
C ASN A 269 44.53 -29.80 10.03
N GLY A 270 44.68 -29.82 11.36
CA GLY A 270 45.95 -29.64 12.03
C GLY A 270 46.79 -30.91 11.94
N ILE A 271 47.91 -30.83 11.20
CA ILE A 271 48.88 -31.92 11.12
C ILE A 271 49.78 -31.83 12.35
N PHE A 272 49.29 -32.33 13.50
CA PHE A 272 50.05 -32.37 14.75
C PHE A 272 50.94 -33.62 14.82
N ASP A 273 52.22 -33.43 15.07
CA ASP A 273 53.16 -34.52 15.32
C ASP A 273 53.07 -35.05 16.77
N GLU A 274 53.87 -36.06 17.14
CA GLU A 274 53.84 -36.64 18.49
C GLU A 274 54.36 -35.68 19.57
N ASN A 275 55.29 -34.79 19.24
CA ASN A 275 55.83 -33.82 20.18
C ASN A 275 54.81 -32.69 20.42
N ASP A 276 54.16 -32.19 19.36
CA ASP A 276 53.09 -31.19 19.43
C ASP A 276 51.96 -31.69 20.34
N LYS A 277 51.56 -32.96 20.18
CA LYS A 277 50.52 -33.57 21.02
C LYS A 277 50.94 -33.62 22.47
N LYS A 278 52.20 -34.00 22.75
CA LYS A 278 52.73 -34.07 24.11
C LYS A 278 52.74 -32.70 24.78
N GLU A 279 53.19 -31.67 24.08
CA GLU A 279 53.20 -30.29 24.58
C GLU A 279 51.76 -29.80 24.84
N ILE A 280 50.82 -30.08 23.93
CA ILE A 280 49.39 -29.77 24.14
C ILE A 280 48.85 -30.47 25.39
N TYR A 281 49.21 -31.74 25.64
CA TYR A 281 48.77 -32.46 26.84
C TYR A 281 49.33 -31.84 28.13
N GLU A 282 50.62 -31.49 28.15
CA GLU A 282 51.24 -30.84 29.30
C GLU A 282 50.58 -29.48 29.59
N MET A 283 50.40 -28.65 28.56
CA MET A 283 49.68 -27.37 28.68
C MET A 283 48.24 -27.54 29.18
N GLN A 284 47.53 -28.58 28.71
CA GLN A 284 46.17 -28.87 29.18
C GLN A 284 46.13 -29.24 30.65
N LEU A 285 47.08 -30.05 31.14
CA LEU A 285 47.15 -30.43 32.56
C LEU A 285 47.42 -29.21 33.44
N ASP A 286 48.35 -28.34 33.03
CA ASP A 286 48.65 -27.09 33.75
C ASP A 286 47.43 -26.15 33.76
N MET A 287 46.74 -26.03 32.62
CA MET A 287 45.52 -25.23 32.53
C MET A 287 44.40 -25.79 33.40
N ILE A 288 44.21 -27.12 33.44
CA ILE A 288 43.22 -27.77 34.32
C ILE A 288 43.55 -27.50 35.79
N ALA A 289 44.83 -27.62 36.18
CA ALA A 289 45.24 -27.34 37.55
C ALA A 289 44.99 -25.87 37.93
N ALA A 290 45.32 -24.93 37.03
CA ALA A 290 45.06 -23.51 37.23
C ALA A 290 43.56 -23.20 37.34
N LEU A 291 42.73 -23.75 36.45
CA LEU A 291 41.28 -23.59 36.48
C LEU A 291 40.65 -24.16 37.75
N ASN A 292 41.11 -25.33 38.21
CA ASN A 292 40.61 -25.91 39.46
C ASN A 292 40.95 -25.02 40.66
N LYS A 293 42.16 -24.45 40.70
CA LYS A 293 42.55 -23.49 41.74
C LYS A 293 41.66 -22.25 41.72
N GLU A 294 41.42 -21.67 40.55
CA GLU A 294 40.54 -20.49 40.40
C GLU A 294 39.10 -20.81 40.81
N VAL A 295 38.59 -21.98 40.44
CA VAL A 295 37.25 -22.45 40.85
C VAL A 295 37.15 -22.56 42.37
N ASP A 296 38.17 -23.08 43.03
CA ASP A 296 38.17 -23.20 44.50
C ASP A 296 38.24 -21.83 45.18
N GLU A 297 39.05 -20.90 44.67
CA GLU A 297 39.11 -19.51 45.14
C GLU A 297 37.76 -18.79 44.96
N LEU A 298 37.10 -18.95 43.80
CA LEU A 298 35.79 -18.36 43.53
C LEU A 298 34.70 -18.97 44.41
N LYS A 299 34.71 -20.29 44.65
CA LYS A 299 33.77 -20.94 45.57
C LYS A 299 33.91 -20.39 46.99
N GLU A 300 35.14 -20.19 47.46
CA GLU A 300 35.37 -19.61 48.78
C GLU A 300 34.89 -18.15 48.83
N LYS A 301 35.15 -17.37 47.78
CA LYS A 301 34.65 -15.99 47.68
C LYS A 301 33.11 -15.93 47.71
N ILE A 302 32.43 -16.81 46.99
CA ILE A 302 30.96 -16.94 47.01
C ILE A 302 30.47 -17.29 48.41
N ARG A 303 31.14 -18.22 49.10
CA ARG A 303 30.81 -18.59 50.48
C ARG A 303 30.89 -17.38 51.42
N ILE A 304 31.96 -16.60 51.33
CA ILE A 304 32.16 -15.38 52.13
C ILE A 304 31.07 -14.35 51.84
N LEU A 305 30.80 -14.06 50.56
CA LEU A 305 29.76 -13.11 50.15
C LEU A 305 28.35 -13.54 50.59
N THR A 306 28.08 -14.85 50.61
CA THR A 306 26.81 -15.39 51.09
C THR A 306 26.66 -15.16 52.59
N LEU A 307 27.70 -15.43 53.37
CA LEU A 307 27.71 -15.16 54.82
C LEU A 307 27.57 -13.67 55.14
N GLU A 308 28.21 -12.81 54.35
CA GLU A 308 28.08 -11.35 54.48
C GLU A 308 26.65 -10.88 54.16
N ASN A 309 26.06 -11.37 53.08
CA ASN A 309 24.65 -11.13 52.76
C ASN A 309 23.71 -11.57 53.88
N ASP A 310 23.95 -12.73 54.48
CA ASP A 310 23.13 -13.24 55.59
C ASP A 310 23.26 -12.37 56.84
N ARG A 311 24.48 -11.88 57.14
CA ARG A 311 24.71 -10.91 58.24
C ARG A 311 23.98 -9.59 58.02
N LEU A 312 24.08 -9.05 56.81
CA LEU A 312 23.40 -7.81 56.42
C LEU A 312 21.87 -7.96 56.51
N LYS A 313 21.32 -9.09 56.06
CA LYS A 313 19.89 -9.41 56.19
C LYS A 313 19.43 -9.60 57.64
N ALA A 314 20.31 -10.10 58.51
CA ALA A 314 20.03 -10.23 59.93
C ALA A 314 20.12 -8.90 60.70
N GLY A 315 20.47 -7.79 60.04
CA GLY A 315 20.56 -6.46 60.66
C GLY A 315 21.75 -6.29 61.62
N VAL A 316 22.72 -7.21 61.57
CA VAL A 316 23.95 -7.12 62.36
C VAL A 316 25.00 -6.44 61.48
N GLY A 317 24.94 -5.12 61.43
CA GLY A 317 25.93 -4.24 60.81
C GLY A 317 26.98 -3.77 61.81
#